data_AF-A0A1H9CWY8-F1
#
_entry.id   AF-A0A1H9CWY8-F1
#
_cell.length_a   1.000
_cell.length_b   1.000
_cell.length_c   1.000
_cell.angle_alpha   90.00
_cell.angle_beta   90.00
_cell.angle_gamma   90.00
#
_symmetry.space_group_name_H-M   'P 1'
#
loop_
_entity.id
_entity.type
_entity.pdbx_description
1 polymer ?
#
loop_
_entity_poly.entity_id
_entity_poly.type
_entity_poly.pdbx_seq_one_letter_code
_entity_poly.pdbx_strand_id
1 'polypeptide(L)'
;MSADQPARAVLVGRDLVLGFDADGTLVDAVHPTAGPWLARSGEVEVTSGGETVPLGRPVVGVDADEVEVERTGGGLRVLVRHAVEQAWTVRLVVVNESSDERVLDDVRLAWRPAPGTVATALAAGAAGAYAVQPVTGDGPLLVGRLRGGTQAGVDATGLLLGRLVLPAGHRVAVQWRWEVVGAPARADPAGELPRTPWLEQGQGVVLAAGPDVAVVAPGLEVEVGEDSVEVTADVVGPATVELRSARGTLSYALAWAPDLDELVDAEVEALLTGRTTPAGTVRLPDAAAALLVQDAVRRRSVGTPDVAADALELAAGVLAEEVDEQARGAGATGSDPLALALLAREPDRAAGPATLAGLETASAGLLAAAAPAPGMGLAGVAVALARLRAGLAPDRVAAHLAALRDASSPLDEAGLELAVLLRPPGADEPLLAGLRRLGATLGAGLPGRVLPEPSLEPLGRAATLLALVDEPTGQRLRRGWGVSASELARRSAAQVRARVDAAPEEPASRRALAWLVLGRPPG
;
A
#
# COMPACT_ATOMS: atom_id res chain seq x y z
N MET A 1 -8.76 48.15 25.05
CA MET A 1 -9.68 47.10 24.55
C MET A 1 -8.82 46.04 23.91
N SER A 2 -8.48 45.01 24.67
CA SER A 2 -7.79 43.82 24.17
C SER A 2 -8.84 42.98 23.44
N ALA A 3 -8.61 42.67 22.16
CA ALA A 3 -9.44 41.70 21.45
C ALA A 3 -9.19 40.34 22.12
N ASP A 4 -10.26 39.77 22.66
CA ASP A 4 -10.31 38.44 23.26
C ASP A 4 -9.96 37.43 22.15
N GLN A 5 -8.71 36.92 22.15
CA GLN A 5 -8.37 35.79 21.30
C GLN A 5 -9.06 34.56 21.91
N PRO A 6 -9.88 33.80 21.15
CA PRO A 6 -10.51 32.61 21.69
C PRO A 6 -9.43 31.66 22.21
N ALA A 7 -9.56 31.25 23.47
CA ALA A 7 -8.64 30.30 24.08
C ALA A 7 -8.68 28.97 23.31
N ARG A 8 -7.51 28.39 23.05
CA ARG A 8 -7.40 27.02 22.52
C ARG A 8 -8.11 26.06 23.48
N ALA A 9 -8.95 25.19 22.95
CA ALA A 9 -9.63 24.15 23.74
C ALA A 9 -8.81 22.85 23.73
N VAL A 10 -8.91 22.08 24.81
CA VAL A 10 -8.24 20.79 24.95
C VAL A 10 -9.20 19.78 25.56
N LEU A 11 -9.40 18.65 24.90
CA LEU A 11 -10.12 17.51 25.46
C LEU A 11 -9.14 16.41 25.83
N VAL A 12 -9.31 15.83 27.02
CA VAL A 12 -8.41 14.79 27.55
C VAL A 12 -9.19 13.49 27.71
N GLY A 13 -8.81 12.50 26.92
CA GLY A 13 -9.33 11.14 27.01
C GLY A 13 -8.32 10.18 27.62
N ARG A 14 -8.71 8.90 27.70
CA ARG A 14 -7.78 7.84 28.07
C ARG A 14 -6.76 7.65 26.95
N ASP A 15 -5.48 7.88 27.25
CA ASP A 15 -4.35 7.73 26.34
C ASP A 15 -4.46 8.59 25.05
N LEU A 16 -5.24 9.68 25.09
CA LEU A 16 -5.53 10.56 23.96
C LEU A 16 -5.69 12.00 24.45
N VAL A 17 -5.01 12.94 23.82
CA VAL A 17 -5.19 14.39 24.02
C VAL A 17 -5.56 15.01 22.68
N LEU A 18 -6.63 15.82 22.66
CA LEU A 18 -7.13 16.51 21.48
C LEU A 18 -6.96 18.02 21.67
N GLY A 19 -6.15 18.67 20.83
CA GLY A 19 -5.98 20.12 20.83
C GLY A 19 -6.79 20.79 19.72
N PHE A 20 -7.51 21.86 20.05
CA PHE A 20 -8.33 22.63 19.11
C PHE A 20 -7.88 24.09 19.00
N ASP A 21 -7.96 24.67 17.81
CA ASP A 21 -7.74 26.10 17.60
C ASP A 21 -9.02 26.93 17.86
N ALA A 22 -8.90 28.24 17.67
CA ALA A 22 -9.98 29.20 17.89
C ALA A 22 -11.18 29.01 16.96
N ASP A 23 -10.99 28.34 15.81
CA ASP A 23 -12.05 28.02 14.85
C ASP A 23 -12.69 26.65 15.16
N GLY A 24 -12.24 25.98 16.24
CA GLY A 24 -12.69 24.65 16.64
C GLY A 24 -12.12 23.53 15.78
N THR A 25 -11.10 23.80 14.96
CA THR A 25 -10.42 22.79 14.15
C THR A 25 -9.50 21.96 15.03
N LEU A 26 -9.48 20.64 14.85
CA LEU A 26 -8.57 19.74 15.57
C LEU A 26 -7.15 19.96 15.05
N VAL A 27 -6.33 20.64 15.85
CA VAL A 27 -4.93 20.92 15.52
C VAL A 27 -4.08 19.66 15.67
N ASP A 28 -4.31 18.90 16.74
CA ASP A 28 -3.61 17.65 17.00
C ASP A 28 -4.48 16.61 17.73
N ALA A 29 -4.24 15.33 17.43
CA ALA A 29 -4.67 14.21 18.26
C ALA A 29 -3.43 13.42 18.66
N VAL A 30 -3.13 13.34 19.96
CA VAL A 30 -1.81 12.96 20.45
C VAL A 30 -1.91 11.83 21.47
N HIS A 31 -1.06 10.81 21.33
CA HIS A 31 -0.78 9.88 22.41
C HIS A 31 0.22 10.54 23.37
N PRO A 32 -0.03 10.53 24.70
CA PRO A 32 0.84 11.19 25.67
C PRO A 32 2.33 10.80 25.59
N THR A 33 2.64 9.59 25.13
CA THR A 33 4.02 9.09 25.02
C THR A 33 4.46 8.70 23.61
N ALA A 34 3.54 8.51 22.67
CA ALA A 34 3.85 8.04 21.31
C ALA A 34 3.84 9.17 20.27
N GLY A 35 3.35 10.35 20.65
CA GLY A 35 3.32 11.52 19.78
C GLY A 35 2.00 11.65 19.00
N PRO A 36 1.97 12.54 18.00
CA PRO A 36 0.77 12.89 17.27
C PRO A 36 0.36 11.80 16.28
N TRP A 37 -0.94 11.51 16.19
CA TRP A 37 -1.55 10.71 15.14
C TRP A 37 -2.16 11.58 14.04
N LEU A 38 -2.85 12.66 14.41
CA LEU A 38 -3.53 13.54 13.46
C LEU A 38 -3.04 14.96 13.60
N ALA A 39 -3.07 15.70 12.49
CA ALA A 39 -2.73 17.12 12.45
C ALA A 39 -3.73 17.88 11.57
N ARG A 40 -4.29 19.01 12.06
CA ARG A 40 -5.23 19.87 11.31
C ARG A 40 -6.37 19.07 10.63
N SER A 41 -7.15 18.38 11.43
CA SER A 41 -8.26 17.51 11.03
C SER A 41 -9.61 18.05 11.54
N GLY A 42 -10.71 17.42 11.15
CA GLY A 42 -12.07 17.82 11.57
C GLY A 42 -12.68 18.96 10.76
N GLU A 43 -11.96 19.54 9.80
CA GLU A 43 -12.53 20.51 8.85
C GLU A 43 -13.53 19.83 7.93
N VAL A 44 -14.63 20.52 7.60
CA VAL A 44 -15.64 20.02 6.67
C VAL A 44 -15.65 20.87 5.42
N GLU A 45 -15.55 20.20 4.28
CA GLU A 45 -15.73 20.78 2.96
C GLU A 45 -16.98 20.17 2.33
N VAL A 46 -17.85 21.02 1.80
CA VAL A 46 -19.06 20.59 1.09
C VAL A 46 -18.94 21.08 -0.36
N THR A 47 -19.22 20.21 -1.31
CA THR A 47 -19.18 20.53 -2.74
C THR A 47 -20.56 20.34 -3.36
N SER A 48 -20.93 21.24 -4.29
CA SER A 48 -22.22 21.24 -4.98
C SER A 48 -22.08 21.90 -6.34
N GLY A 49 -22.46 21.21 -7.41
CA GLY A 49 -22.27 21.70 -8.79
C GLY A 49 -20.80 21.85 -9.18
N GLY A 50 -19.90 21.06 -8.59
CA GLY A 50 -18.45 21.12 -8.81
C GLY A 50 -17.73 22.24 -8.06
N GLU A 51 -18.43 23.03 -7.25
CA GLU A 51 -17.85 24.15 -6.48
C GLU A 51 -17.98 23.92 -4.97
N THR A 52 -17.00 24.41 -4.20
CA THR A 52 -17.06 24.40 -2.75
C THR A 52 -18.15 25.36 -2.25
N VAL A 53 -19.08 24.86 -1.44
CA VAL A 53 -20.14 25.66 -0.84
C VAL A 53 -19.53 26.60 0.20
N PRO A 54 -19.75 27.93 0.10
CA PRO A 54 -19.21 28.88 1.05
C PRO A 54 -19.95 28.77 2.39
N LEU A 55 -19.40 27.99 3.30
CA LEU A 55 -19.83 27.93 4.69
C LEU A 55 -19.36 29.21 5.42
N GLY A 56 -20.22 29.78 6.26
CA GLY A 56 -19.91 30.96 7.04
C GLY A 56 -18.83 30.74 8.09
N ARG A 57 -18.55 31.78 8.89
CA ARG A 57 -17.60 31.69 10.01
C ARG A 57 -18.06 30.65 11.03
N PRO A 58 -17.13 29.89 11.64
CA PRO A 58 -17.48 28.92 12.66
C PRO A 58 -18.02 29.59 13.92
N VAL A 59 -19.02 28.97 14.52
CA VAL A 59 -19.49 29.22 15.88
C VAL A 59 -19.04 28.02 16.71
N VAL A 60 -18.18 28.26 17.69
CA VAL A 60 -17.54 27.21 18.49
C VAL A 60 -18.13 27.20 19.89
N GLY A 61 -18.71 26.06 20.29
CA GLY A 61 -19.10 25.75 21.66
C GLY A 61 -18.04 24.84 22.31
N VAL A 62 -17.64 25.14 23.54
CA VAL A 62 -16.66 24.35 24.30
C VAL A 62 -17.23 24.04 25.67
N ASP A 63 -17.20 22.77 26.04
CA ASP A 63 -17.47 22.25 27.38
C ASP A 63 -16.23 21.45 27.88
N ALA A 64 -16.31 20.88 29.08
CA ALA A 64 -15.23 20.14 29.72
C ALA A 64 -14.82 18.88 28.94
N ASP A 65 -15.76 18.25 28.24
CA ASP A 65 -15.59 16.99 27.51
C ASP A 65 -16.02 17.09 26.03
N GLU A 66 -16.37 18.29 25.56
CA GLU A 66 -16.94 18.50 24.24
C GLU A 66 -16.45 19.77 23.55
N VAL A 67 -16.25 19.68 22.23
CA VAL A 67 -16.09 20.82 21.33
C VAL A 67 -17.07 20.65 20.18
N GLU A 68 -17.94 21.63 19.99
CA GLU A 68 -18.92 21.69 18.90
C GLU A 68 -18.61 22.86 17.97
N VAL A 69 -18.61 22.61 16.67
CA VAL A 69 -18.36 23.62 15.63
C VAL A 69 -19.55 23.64 14.69
N GLU A 70 -20.26 24.76 14.66
CA GLU A 70 -21.34 25.01 13.72
C GLU A 70 -20.90 26.00 12.62
N ARG A 71 -21.22 25.70 11.36
CA ARG A 71 -21.06 26.61 10.23
C ARG A 71 -22.34 26.65 9.41
N THR A 72 -22.79 27.85 9.07
CA THR A 72 -24.00 28.06 8.27
C THR A 72 -23.67 28.90 7.04
N GLY A 73 -24.10 28.46 5.86
CA GLY A 73 -23.84 29.13 4.59
C GLY A 73 -24.34 28.34 3.39
N GLY A 74 -24.62 29.01 2.27
CA GLY A 74 -25.09 28.35 1.04
C GLY A 74 -26.43 27.61 1.17
N GLY A 75 -27.26 27.92 2.18
CA GLY A 75 -28.49 27.19 2.48
C GLY A 75 -28.27 25.89 3.27
N LEU A 76 -27.07 25.67 3.80
CA LEU A 76 -26.71 24.52 4.62
C LEU A 76 -26.30 24.97 6.02
N ARG A 77 -26.55 24.10 6.99
CA ARG A 77 -25.92 24.13 8.31
C ARG A 77 -25.15 22.85 8.54
N VAL A 78 -23.88 23.00 8.89
CA VAL A 78 -22.93 21.92 9.15
C VAL A 78 -22.51 22.00 10.60
N LEU A 79 -22.64 20.89 11.33
CA LEU A 79 -22.26 20.78 12.73
C LEU A 79 -21.29 19.62 12.90
N VAL A 80 -20.14 19.87 13.51
CA VAL A 80 -19.15 18.86 13.90
C VAL A 80 -19.00 18.91 15.40
N ARG A 81 -19.30 17.79 16.07
CA ARG A 81 -19.15 17.65 17.51
C ARG A 81 -18.10 16.60 17.83
N HIS A 82 -17.10 16.99 18.60
CA HIS A 82 -16.10 16.13 19.21
C HIS A 82 -16.47 15.96 20.68
N ALA A 83 -16.65 14.73 21.15
CA ALA A 83 -16.93 14.44 22.55
C ALA A 83 -15.98 13.35 23.08
N VAL A 84 -15.51 13.51 24.31
CA VAL A 84 -14.59 12.57 24.98
C VAL A 84 -15.19 12.11 26.30
N GLU A 85 -15.85 10.96 26.26
CA GLU A 85 -16.32 10.26 27.46
C GLU A 85 -15.42 9.03 27.72
N GLN A 86 -15.88 7.85 27.30
CA GLN A 86 -15.10 6.60 27.35
C GLN A 86 -14.21 6.40 26.12
N ALA A 87 -14.56 7.06 25.02
CA ALA A 87 -13.87 7.08 23.75
C ALA A 87 -14.12 8.43 23.08
N TRP A 88 -13.30 8.76 22.11
CA TRP A 88 -13.51 9.97 21.34
C TRP A 88 -14.59 9.73 20.28
N THR A 89 -15.69 10.45 20.34
CA THR A 89 -16.77 10.39 19.35
C THR A 89 -16.74 11.65 18.50
N VAL A 90 -16.90 11.48 17.19
CA VAL A 90 -17.05 12.59 16.24
C VAL A 90 -18.39 12.43 15.54
N ARG A 91 -19.25 13.44 15.66
CA ARG A 91 -20.54 13.47 14.98
C ARG A 91 -20.58 14.64 14.02
N LEU A 92 -20.79 14.34 12.74
CA LEU A 92 -21.04 15.32 11.70
C LEU A 92 -22.52 15.29 11.34
N VAL A 93 -23.15 16.46 11.29
CA VAL A 93 -24.53 16.66 10.83
C VAL A 93 -24.52 17.72 9.73
N VAL A 94 -25.17 17.42 8.61
CA VAL A 94 -25.43 18.38 7.53
C VAL A 94 -26.93 18.52 7.37
N VAL A 95 -27.43 19.74 7.48
CA VAL A 95 -28.84 20.10 7.40
C VAL A 95 -29.06 21.02 6.21
N ASN A 96 -30.08 20.73 5.42
CA ASN A 96 -30.56 21.66 4.41
C ASN A 96 -31.54 22.66 5.05
N GLU A 97 -31.11 23.91 5.19
CA GLU A 97 -31.92 25.00 5.75
C GLU A 97 -32.62 25.83 4.68
N SER A 98 -32.39 25.51 3.40
CA SER A 98 -33.11 26.16 2.30
C SER A 98 -34.51 25.57 2.10
N SER A 99 -35.34 26.33 1.37
CA SER A 99 -36.69 25.92 0.99
C SER A 99 -36.73 24.87 -0.11
N ASP A 100 -35.61 24.66 -0.80
CA ASP A 100 -35.49 23.80 -1.98
C ASP A 100 -34.58 22.60 -1.71
N GLU A 101 -34.71 21.55 -2.51
CA GLU A 101 -33.80 20.40 -2.46
C GLU A 101 -32.36 20.81 -2.81
N ARG A 102 -31.40 20.23 -2.08
CA ARG A 102 -29.97 20.41 -2.33
C ARG A 102 -29.34 19.10 -2.75
N VAL A 103 -28.64 19.13 -3.88
CA VAL A 103 -27.80 18.04 -4.35
C VAL A 103 -26.35 18.42 -4.05
N LEU A 104 -25.74 17.71 -3.11
CA LEU A 104 -24.32 17.85 -2.78
C LEU A 104 -23.56 16.79 -3.56
N ASP A 105 -22.49 17.18 -4.23
CA ASP A 105 -21.63 16.24 -4.95
C ASP A 105 -20.83 15.40 -3.95
N ASP A 106 -20.35 16.03 -2.88
CA ASP A 106 -19.70 15.35 -1.77
C ASP A 106 -19.68 16.21 -0.49
N VAL A 107 -19.52 15.54 0.65
CA VAL A 107 -19.17 16.14 1.93
C VAL A 107 -17.91 15.43 2.43
N ARG A 108 -16.80 16.17 2.50
CA ARG A 108 -15.50 15.69 2.98
C ARG A 108 -15.32 16.11 4.42
N LEU A 109 -15.01 15.14 5.28
CA LEU A 109 -14.46 15.39 6.61
C LEU A 109 -12.94 15.17 6.54
N ALA A 110 -12.17 16.24 6.73
CA ALA A 110 -10.71 16.20 6.59
C ALA A 110 -10.08 15.41 7.74
N TRP A 111 -9.31 14.38 7.40
CA TRP A 111 -8.55 13.54 8.32
C TRP A 111 -7.14 13.41 7.78
N ARG A 112 -6.20 14.10 8.43
CA ARG A 112 -4.83 14.24 7.98
C ARG A 112 -3.90 13.57 8.99
N PRO A 113 -3.25 12.45 8.62
CA PRO A 113 -2.23 11.83 9.44
C PRO A 113 -1.11 12.82 9.75
N ALA A 114 -0.61 12.82 10.98
CA ALA A 114 0.51 13.66 11.38
C ALA A 114 1.80 13.20 10.67
N PRO A 115 2.80 14.09 10.50
CA PRO A 115 4.11 13.70 9.96
C PRO A 115 4.70 12.51 10.73
N GLY A 116 5.24 11.52 10.02
CA GLY A 116 5.77 10.29 10.63
C GLY A 116 4.70 9.25 10.97
N THR A 117 3.47 9.40 10.48
CA THR A 117 2.40 8.40 10.60
C THR A 117 1.89 7.96 9.23
N VAL A 118 1.23 6.80 9.21
CA VAL A 118 0.58 6.24 8.03
C VAL A 118 -0.85 5.88 8.39
N ALA A 119 -1.78 6.09 7.45
CA ALA A 119 -3.18 5.74 7.62
C ALA A 119 -3.56 4.53 6.78
N THR A 120 -4.49 3.72 7.30
CA THR A 120 -5.24 2.73 6.53
C THR A 120 -6.72 3.05 6.67
N ALA A 121 -7.47 2.99 5.59
CA ALA A 121 -8.88 3.31 5.62
C ALA A 121 -9.74 2.42 4.72
N LEU A 122 -10.96 2.18 5.20
CA LEU A 122 -12.03 1.49 4.52
C LEU A 122 -13.25 2.40 4.46
N ALA A 123 -13.81 2.59 3.26
CA ALA A 123 -15.17 3.08 3.04
C ALA A 123 -15.98 1.93 2.47
N ALA A 124 -17.02 1.50 3.20
CA ALA A 124 -17.89 0.41 2.78
C ALA A 124 -19.36 0.76 2.98
N GLY A 125 -19.77 2.00 2.71
CA GLY A 125 -21.16 2.44 2.91
C GLY A 125 -21.49 2.58 4.40
N ALA A 126 -22.36 1.71 4.92
CA ALA A 126 -22.76 1.71 6.33
C ALA A 126 -21.66 1.23 7.30
N ALA A 127 -20.52 0.76 6.80
CA ALA A 127 -19.32 0.49 7.59
C ALA A 127 -18.13 1.33 7.09
N GLY A 128 -17.29 1.73 8.03
CA GLY A 128 -16.09 2.50 7.78
C GLY A 128 -15.07 2.24 8.87
N ALA A 129 -13.80 2.21 8.47
CA ALA A 129 -12.68 2.12 9.39
C ALA A 129 -11.59 3.09 8.96
N TYR A 130 -10.91 3.68 9.94
CA TYR A 130 -9.76 4.52 9.72
C TYR A 130 -8.77 4.24 10.85
N ALA A 131 -7.53 3.92 10.52
CA ALA A 131 -6.51 3.60 11.49
C ALA A 131 -5.26 4.41 11.18
N VAL A 132 -4.71 5.08 12.19
CA VAL A 132 -3.46 5.84 12.09
C VAL A 132 -2.44 5.26 13.05
N GLN A 133 -1.27 4.92 12.52
CA GLN A 133 -0.17 4.36 13.29
C GLN A 133 1.15 5.06 12.96
N PRO A 134 2.12 5.07 13.89
CA PRO A 134 3.47 5.52 13.59
C PRO A 134 4.07 4.76 12.40
N VAL A 135 4.83 5.44 11.55
CA VAL A 135 5.49 4.83 10.39
C VAL A 135 6.50 3.75 10.81
N THR A 136 7.02 3.82 12.04
CA THR A 136 7.88 2.79 12.63
C THR A 136 7.15 1.45 12.80
N GLY A 137 5.82 1.45 12.80
CA GLY A 137 4.99 0.28 13.11
C GLY A 137 5.03 -0.12 14.59
N ASP A 138 5.71 0.66 15.43
CA ASP A 138 5.77 0.48 16.87
C ASP A 138 4.76 1.41 17.56
N GLY A 139 4.07 0.87 18.56
CA GLY A 139 3.25 1.66 19.47
C GLY A 139 1.74 1.58 19.21
N PRO A 140 0.97 2.33 20.00
CA PRO A 140 -0.47 2.35 19.88
C PRO A 140 -0.88 3.07 18.60
N LEU A 141 -2.01 2.62 18.05
CA LEU A 141 -2.65 3.22 16.90
C LEU A 141 -4.01 3.79 17.30
N LEU A 142 -4.38 4.87 16.63
CA LEU A 142 -5.68 5.50 16.75
C LEU A 142 -6.61 4.88 15.70
N VAL A 143 -7.71 4.26 16.15
CA VAL A 143 -8.67 3.55 15.29
C VAL A 143 -10.04 4.19 15.40
N GLY A 144 -10.52 4.76 14.30
CA GLY A 144 -11.88 5.21 14.09
C GLY A 144 -12.74 4.13 13.43
N ARG A 145 -13.95 3.93 13.95
CA ARG A 145 -14.98 3.11 13.31
C ARG A 145 -16.26 3.91 13.12
N LEU A 146 -16.88 3.76 11.96
CA LEU A 146 -18.20 4.30 11.69
C LEU A 146 -19.23 3.56 12.56
N ARG A 147 -20.04 4.31 13.32
CA ARG A 147 -21.10 3.78 14.19
C ARG A 147 -22.50 4.16 13.70
N GLY A 148 -22.61 5.14 12.82
CA GLY A 148 -23.87 5.52 12.20
C GLY A 148 -23.65 6.41 10.97
N GLY A 149 -24.60 6.35 10.05
CA GLY A 149 -24.53 7.04 8.76
C GLY A 149 -23.83 6.21 7.69
N THR A 150 -23.37 6.88 6.63
CA THR A 150 -22.74 6.25 5.47
C THR A 150 -21.45 6.96 5.09
N GLN A 151 -20.50 6.19 4.57
CA GLN A 151 -19.26 6.68 4.00
C GLN A 151 -19.05 6.03 2.64
N ALA A 152 -18.99 6.84 1.59
CA ALA A 152 -18.88 6.37 0.21
C ALA A 152 -17.42 6.24 -0.24
N GLY A 153 -16.48 6.99 0.36
CA GLY A 153 -15.10 7.00 -0.09
C GLY A 153 -14.10 7.47 0.96
N VAL A 154 -12.82 7.36 0.59
CA VAL A 154 -11.68 7.94 1.31
C VAL A 154 -10.65 8.39 0.28
N ASP A 155 -10.10 9.58 0.47
CA ASP A 155 -8.96 10.08 -0.29
C ASP A 155 -7.76 10.36 0.62
N ALA A 156 -6.67 10.91 0.07
CA ALA A 156 -5.47 11.23 0.84
C ALA A 156 -5.67 12.31 1.91
N THR A 157 -6.80 13.02 1.89
CA THR A 157 -7.08 14.20 2.72
C THR A 157 -8.26 14.01 3.67
N GLY A 158 -9.11 12.99 3.49
CA GLY A 158 -10.24 12.77 4.36
C GLY A 158 -11.21 11.67 3.97
N LEU A 159 -12.29 11.62 4.74
CA LEU A 159 -13.41 10.69 4.59
C LEU A 159 -14.51 11.37 3.78
N LEU A 160 -15.06 10.65 2.80
CA LEU A 160 -16.07 11.17 1.87
C LEU A 160 -17.41 10.52 2.16
N LEU A 161 -18.45 11.33 2.35
CA LEU A 161 -19.83 10.84 2.50
C LEU A 161 -20.44 10.46 1.14
N GLY A 162 -19.86 10.97 0.05
CA GLY A 162 -20.36 10.80 -1.32
C GLY A 162 -21.51 11.75 -1.63
N ARG A 163 -22.12 11.53 -2.80
CA ARG A 163 -23.23 12.34 -3.28
C ARG A 163 -24.44 12.24 -2.35
N LEU A 164 -25.00 13.38 -1.98
CA LEU A 164 -26.16 13.46 -1.09
C LEU A 164 -27.27 14.28 -1.74
N VAL A 165 -28.50 13.80 -1.63
CA VAL A 165 -29.71 14.55 -1.98
C VAL A 165 -30.45 14.86 -0.69
N LEU A 166 -30.53 16.14 -0.35
CA LEU A 166 -31.11 16.64 0.89
C LEU A 166 -32.35 17.47 0.58
N PRO A 167 -33.57 16.94 0.80
CA PRO A 167 -34.79 17.75 0.72
C PRO A 167 -34.78 18.90 1.73
N ALA A 168 -35.65 19.90 1.53
CA ALA A 168 -35.78 21.03 2.45
C ALA A 168 -36.04 20.55 3.90
N GLY A 169 -35.30 21.11 4.86
CA GLY A 169 -35.39 20.77 6.28
C GLY A 169 -34.86 19.39 6.68
N HIS A 170 -34.35 18.58 5.74
CA HIS A 170 -33.80 17.27 6.04
C HIS A 170 -32.34 17.35 6.48
N ARG A 171 -31.90 16.32 7.19
CA ARG A 171 -30.53 16.19 7.68
C ARG A 171 -29.95 14.81 7.38
N VAL A 172 -28.64 14.78 7.15
CA VAL A 172 -27.82 13.58 7.23
C VAL A 172 -26.89 13.69 8.43
N ALA A 173 -26.58 12.56 9.06
CA ALA A 173 -25.62 12.51 10.14
C ALA A 173 -24.72 11.29 9.98
N VAL A 174 -23.43 11.48 10.27
CA VAL A 174 -22.46 10.40 10.43
C VAL A 174 -21.82 10.49 11.81
N GLN A 175 -21.54 9.33 12.40
CA GLN A 175 -20.94 9.24 13.72
C GLN A 175 -19.77 8.25 13.70
N TRP A 176 -18.63 8.72 14.14
CA TRP A 176 -17.39 7.96 14.30
C TRP A 176 -17.08 7.78 15.77
N ARG A 177 -16.55 6.61 16.12
CA ARG A 177 -15.98 6.33 17.43
C ARG A 177 -14.51 5.97 17.27
N TRP A 178 -13.65 6.68 17.97
CA TRP A 178 -12.20 6.59 17.93
C TRP A 178 -11.66 6.05 19.24
N GLU A 179 -10.77 5.07 19.14
CA GLU A 179 -10.17 4.37 20.26
C GLU A 179 -8.67 4.19 20.03
N VAL A 180 -7.92 4.13 21.13
CA VAL A 180 -6.50 3.81 21.10
C VAL A 180 -6.35 2.31 21.30
N VAL A 181 -5.72 1.62 20.35
CA VAL A 181 -5.45 0.18 20.45
C VAL A 181 -3.95 -0.10 20.36
N GLY A 182 -3.49 -1.13 21.06
CA GLY A 182 -2.06 -1.40 21.21
C GLY A 182 -1.38 -2.12 20.04
N ALA A 183 -2.13 -2.66 19.08
CA ALA A 183 -1.59 -3.37 17.92
C ALA A 183 -2.65 -3.55 16.81
N PRO A 184 -2.24 -3.62 15.52
CA PRO A 184 -3.16 -3.83 14.40
C PRO A 184 -4.11 -5.03 14.57
N ALA A 185 -3.62 -6.13 15.14
CA ALA A 185 -4.43 -7.32 15.44
C ALA A 185 -5.65 -7.04 16.35
N ARG A 186 -5.65 -5.93 17.09
CA ARG A 186 -6.74 -5.51 17.98
C ARG A 186 -7.65 -4.45 17.35
N ALA A 187 -7.32 -3.96 16.16
CA ALA A 187 -8.09 -2.93 15.46
C ALA A 187 -9.44 -3.44 14.96
N ASP A 188 -9.55 -4.74 14.71
CA ASP A 188 -10.80 -5.44 14.38
C ASP A 188 -10.75 -6.88 14.93
N PRO A 189 -11.05 -7.08 16.24
CA PRO A 189 -10.90 -8.38 16.88
C PRO A 189 -11.97 -9.38 16.44
N ALA A 190 -13.11 -8.91 15.95
CA ALA A 190 -14.19 -9.75 15.43
C ALA A 190 -13.95 -10.16 13.97
N GLY A 191 -13.06 -9.46 13.26
CA GLY A 191 -12.78 -9.74 11.85
C GLY A 191 -13.98 -9.41 10.95
N GLU A 192 -14.78 -8.43 11.34
CA GLU A 192 -16.01 -8.03 10.63
C GLU A 192 -15.71 -7.30 9.32
N LEU A 193 -14.51 -6.74 9.18
CA LEU A 193 -14.13 -5.95 8.01
C LEU A 193 -13.09 -6.70 7.16
N PRO A 194 -13.23 -6.64 5.82
CA PRO A 194 -12.24 -7.22 4.94
C PRO A 194 -10.90 -6.52 5.16
N ARG A 195 -9.87 -7.32 5.44
CA ARG A 195 -8.52 -6.84 5.70
C ARG A 195 -7.76 -6.43 4.43
N THR A 196 -8.34 -6.66 3.26
CA THR A 196 -7.78 -6.30 1.96
C THR A 196 -8.91 -6.21 0.93
N PRO A 197 -8.88 -5.21 0.04
CA PRO A 197 -9.72 -5.20 -1.15
C PRO A 197 -9.06 -5.98 -2.31
N TRP A 198 -7.79 -6.37 -2.19
CA TRP A 198 -7.01 -7.02 -3.24
C TRP A 198 -6.97 -8.54 -3.02
N LEU A 199 -7.39 -9.28 -4.04
CA LEU A 199 -7.57 -10.73 -4.03
C LEU A 199 -6.85 -11.36 -5.23
N GLU A 200 -6.47 -12.62 -5.12
CA GLU A 200 -5.99 -13.40 -6.28
C GLU A 200 -7.19 -13.96 -7.06
N GLN A 201 -7.02 -14.19 -8.37
CA GLN A 201 -8.05 -14.89 -9.16
C GLN A 201 -8.47 -16.21 -8.49
N GLY A 202 -9.78 -16.44 -8.40
CA GLY A 202 -10.37 -17.61 -7.72
C GLY A 202 -10.30 -17.55 -6.19
N GLN A 203 -9.65 -16.54 -5.58
CA GLN A 203 -9.60 -16.41 -4.13
C GLN A 203 -10.97 -15.97 -3.59
N GLY A 204 -11.50 -16.71 -2.61
CA GLY A 204 -12.67 -16.32 -1.85
C GLY A 204 -12.37 -15.26 -0.79
N VAL A 205 -13.35 -14.38 -0.54
CA VAL A 205 -13.35 -13.49 0.61
C VAL A 205 -14.65 -13.64 1.38
N VAL A 206 -14.50 -13.80 2.70
CA VAL A 206 -15.62 -13.89 3.63
C VAL A 206 -15.93 -12.49 4.15
N LEU A 207 -17.17 -12.05 3.94
CA LEU A 207 -17.71 -10.78 4.40
C LEU A 207 -18.69 -11.04 5.53
N ALA A 208 -18.50 -10.38 6.67
CA ALA A 208 -19.44 -10.50 7.78
C ALA A 208 -20.82 -9.97 7.36
N ALA A 209 -21.85 -10.75 7.65
CA ALA A 209 -23.22 -10.41 7.32
C ALA A 209 -24.16 -10.78 8.46
N GLY A 210 -25.24 -10.02 8.64
CA GLY A 210 -26.27 -10.39 9.59
C GLY A 210 -27.30 -11.34 8.97
N PRO A 211 -28.20 -11.88 9.80
CA PRO A 211 -29.40 -12.55 9.29
C PRO A 211 -30.21 -11.58 8.41
N ASP A 212 -30.86 -12.10 7.38
CA ASP A 212 -31.70 -11.36 6.43
C ASP A 212 -30.97 -10.33 5.54
N VAL A 213 -29.72 -10.62 5.17
CA VAL A 213 -28.97 -9.80 4.20
C VAL A 213 -29.40 -10.13 2.75
N ALA A 214 -29.65 -9.09 1.95
CA ALA A 214 -29.75 -9.23 0.50
C ALA A 214 -28.40 -8.92 -0.14
N VAL A 215 -27.86 -9.86 -0.90
CA VAL A 215 -26.56 -9.74 -1.57
C VAL A 215 -26.73 -9.28 -3.01
N VAL A 216 -25.98 -8.25 -3.41
CA VAL A 216 -25.85 -7.82 -4.82
C VAL A 216 -24.37 -7.90 -5.20
N ALA A 217 -24.02 -8.93 -5.97
CA ALA A 217 -22.65 -9.24 -6.36
C ALA A 217 -22.64 -9.71 -7.83
N PRO A 218 -22.84 -8.80 -8.80
CA PRO A 218 -23.00 -9.17 -10.20
C PRO A 218 -21.71 -9.79 -10.75
N GLY A 219 -21.83 -10.95 -11.39
CA GLY A 219 -20.69 -11.66 -12.00
C GLY A 219 -19.79 -12.39 -11.00
N LEU A 220 -20.22 -12.49 -9.74
CA LEU A 220 -19.49 -13.20 -8.69
C LEU A 220 -20.25 -14.46 -8.29
N GLU A 221 -19.51 -15.48 -7.86
CA GLU A 221 -20.04 -16.62 -7.14
C GLU A 221 -20.27 -16.21 -5.68
N VAL A 222 -21.40 -16.63 -5.12
CA VAL A 222 -21.86 -16.20 -3.79
C VAL A 222 -22.34 -17.40 -3.00
N GLU A 223 -21.71 -17.65 -1.85
CA GLU A 223 -22.18 -18.61 -0.85
C GLU A 223 -22.63 -17.86 0.40
N VAL A 224 -23.91 -18.00 0.75
CA VAL A 224 -24.52 -17.33 1.91
C VAL A 224 -24.56 -18.29 3.09
N GLY A 225 -23.78 -17.99 4.12
CA GLY A 225 -23.81 -18.66 5.42
C GLY A 225 -24.78 -17.98 6.41
N GLU A 226 -24.75 -18.42 7.66
CA GLU A 226 -25.61 -17.87 8.73
C GLU A 226 -25.25 -16.43 9.10
N ASP A 227 -23.95 -16.16 9.29
CA ASP A 227 -23.41 -14.86 9.72
C ASP A 227 -22.36 -14.28 8.74
N SER A 228 -22.32 -14.82 7.52
CA SER A 228 -21.30 -14.43 6.54
C SER A 228 -21.74 -14.68 5.11
N VAL A 229 -21.15 -13.92 4.19
CA VAL A 229 -21.25 -14.15 2.75
C VAL A 229 -19.84 -14.37 2.22
N GLU A 230 -19.59 -15.52 1.63
CA GLU A 230 -18.37 -15.76 0.88
C GLU A 230 -18.61 -15.40 -0.59
N VAL A 231 -17.69 -14.62 -1.15
CA VAL A 231 -17.71 -14.24 -2.56
C VAL A 231 -16.40 -14.63 -3.24
N THR A 232 -16.52 -15.21 -4.42
CA THR A 232 -15.40 -15.65 -5.28
C THR A 232 -15.60 -15.08 -6.69
N ALA A 233 -14.49 -14.83 -7.38
CA ALA A 233 -14.49 -14.44 -8.78
C ALA A 233 -13.45 -15.24 -9.56
N ASP A 234 -13.88 -15.87 -10.65
CA ASP A 234 -12.99 -16.44 -11.65
C ASP A 234 -12.54 -15.39 -12.68
N VAL A 235 -13.30 -14.30 -12.79
CA VAL A 235 -13.02 -13.18 -13.70
C VAL A 235 -12.16 -12.14 -12.99
N VAL A 236 -11.11 -11.70 -13.67
CA VAL A 236 -10.20 -10.64 -13.22
C VAL A 236 -10.88 -9.28 -13.28
N GLY A 237 -10.53 -8.41 -12.32
CA GLY A 237 -10.88 -7.00 -12.36
C GLY A 237 -11.60 -6.50 -11.11
N PRO A 238 -12.00 -5.22 -11.12
CA PRO A 238 -12.75 -4.62 -10.03
C PRO A 238 -14.18 -5.14 -9.99
N ALA A 239 -14.68 -5.42 -8.80
CA ALA A 239 -16.08 -5.76 -8.56
C ALA A 239 -16.60 -5.07 -7.29
N THR A 240 -17.91 -4.84 -7.26
CA THR A 240 -18.59 -4.30 -6.09
C THR A 240 -19.54 -5.33 -5.52
N VAL A 241 -19.45 -5.55 -4.21
CA VAL A 241 -20.36 -6.41 -3.45
C VAL A 241 -21.15 -5.54 -2.49
N GLU A 242 -22.47 -5.51 -2.67
CA GLU A 242 -23.37 -4.84 -1.74
C GLU A 242 -24.08 -5.84 -0.84
N LEU A 243 -24.06 -5.57 0.46
CA LEU A 243 -24.83 -6.27 1.47
C LEU A 243 -25.90 -5.32 2.00
N ARG A 244 -27.15 -5.56 1.62
CA ARG A 244 -28.29 -4.69 1.97
C ARG A 244 -29.05 -5.30 3.14
N SER A 245 -29.19 -4.54 4.22
CA SER A 245 -29.91 -4.95 5.42
C SER A 245 -30.74 -3.80 5.99
N ALA A 246 -31.55 -4.08 7.00
CA ALA A 246 -32.25 -3.04 7.77
C ALA A 246 -31.31 -2.04 8.46
N ARG A 247 -30.03 -2.41 8.65
CA ARG A 247 -28.99 -1.52 9.23
C ARG A 247 -28.35 -0.59 8.20
N GLY A 248 -28.66 -0.76 6.92
CA GLY A 248 -28.09 -0.02 5.80
C GLY A 248 -27.42 -0.92 4.78
N THR A 249 -26.81 -0.29 3.78
CA THR A 249 -26.07 -0.96 2.71
C THR A 249 -24.58 -0.91 3.01
N LEU A 250 -23.95 -2.08 3.10
CA LEU A 250 -22.50 -2.20 3.01
C LEU A 250 -22.13 -2.33 1.54
N SER A 251 -21.06 -1.66 1.10
CA SER A 251 -20.61 -1.69 -0.30
C SER A 251 -19.10 -1.88 -0.34
N TYR A 252 -18.65 -3.10 -0.61
CA TYR A 252 -17.23 -3.43 -0.70
C TYR A 252 -16.74 -3.29 -2.14
N ALA A 253 -15.74 -2.45 -2.35
CA ALA A 253 -14.96 -2.40 -3.58
C ALA A 253 -13.81 -3.41 -3.47
N LEU A 254 -13.86 -4.46 -4.28
CA LEU A 254 -12.89 -5.55 -4.33
C LEU A 254 -12.24 -5.59 -5.71
N ALA A 255 -11.05 -6.18 -5.81
CA ALA A 255 -10.38 -6.41 -7.08
C ALA A 255 -9.68 -7.77 -7.07
N TRP A 256 -10.05 -8.62 -8.02
CA TRP A 256 -9.37 -9.88 -8.29
C TRP A 256 -8.26 -9.61 -9.29
N ALA A 257 -7.02 -9.81 -8.85
CA ALA A 257 -5.85 -9.58 -9.66
C ALA A 257 -5.62 -10.73 -10.66
N PRO A 258 -5.16 -10.43 -11.89
CA PRO A 258 -4.79 -11.46 -12.86
C PRO A 258 -3.64 -12.31 -12.35
N ASP A 259 -3.45 -13.49 -12.94
CA ASP A 259 -2.24 -14.26 -12.69
C ASP A 259 -1.00 -13.48 -13.11
N LEU A 260 0.10 -13.65 -12.36
CA LEU A 260 1.35 -12.95 -12.68
C LEU A 260 1.91 -13.42 -14.03
N ASP A 261 1.78 -14.71 -14.38
CA ASP A 261 2.24 -15.23 -15.67
C ASP A 261 1.46 -14.61 -16.83
N GLU A 262 0.14 -14.47 -16.70
CA GLU A 262 -0.69 -13.83 -17.73
C GLU A 262 -0.27 -12.38 -17.99
N LEU A 263 -0.03 -11.60 -16.92
CA LEU A 263 0.47 -10.24 -17.05
C LEU A 263 1.85 -10.17 -17.69
N VAL A 264 2.76 -11.06 -17.27
CA VAL A 264 4.12 -11.09 -17.83
C VAL A 264 4.08 -11.49 -19.30
N ASP A 265 3.26 -12.47 -19.67
CA ASP A 265 3.16 -12.95 -21.05
C ASP A 265 2.55 -11.87 -21.97
N ALA A 266 1.52 -11.15 -21.52
CA ALA A 266 0.95 -10.01 -22.25
C ALA A 266 1.97 -8.88 -22.45
N GLU A 267 2.72 -8.52 -21.40
CA GLU A 267 3.77 -7.50 -21.49
C GLU A 267 4.92 -7.95 -22.41
N VAL A 268 5.31 -9.22 -22.36
CA VAL A 268 6.36 -9.78 -23.22
C VAL A 268 5.93 -9.79 -24.69
N GLU A 269 4.68 -10.10 -24.99
CA GLU A 269 4.14 -10.01 -26.37
C GLU A 269 4.22 -8.56 -26.90
N ALA A 270 3.84 -7.58 -26.07
CA ALA A 270 3.95 -6.17 -26.42
C ALA A 270 5.43 -5.74 -26.62
N LEU A 271 6.34 -6.20 -25.76
CA LEU A 271 7.76 -5.91 -25.86
C LEU A 271 8.40 -6.49 -27.14
N LEU A 272 8.06 -7.73 -27.48
CA LEU A 272 8.62 -8.45 -28.63
C LEU A 272 8.03 -7.99 -29.98
N THR A 273 6.93 -7.24 -29.97
CA THR A 273 6.39 -6.57 -31.17
C THR A 273 6.80 -5.09 -31.25
N GLY A 274 7.62 -4.63 -30.30
CA GLY A 274 8.06 -3.25 -30.16
C GLY A 274 9.11 -2.79 -31.18
N ARG A 275 9.86 -1.76 -30.80
CA ARG A 275 10.85 -1.11 -31.68
C ARG A 275 12.01 -2.07 -31.98
N THR A 276 12.44 -2.11 -33.24
CA THR A 276 13.60 -2.88 -33.68
C THR A 276 14.80 -1.99 -34.00
N THR A 277 16.00 -2.57 -33.94
CA THR A 277 17.22 -1.98 -34.50
C THR A 277 17.17 -1.99 -36.04
N PRO A 278 18.08 -1.30 -36.74
CA PRO A 278 18.20 -1.40 -38.20
C PRO A 278 18.48 -2.81 -38.71
N ALA A 279 19.04 -3.69 -37.87
CA ALA A 279 19.29 -5.09 -38.18
C ALA A 279 18.05 -5.99 -37.98
N GLY A 280 16.93 -5.44 -37.50
CA GLY A 280 15.68 -6.17 -37.26
C GLY A 280 15.55 -6.78 -35.86
N THR A 281 16.56 -6.68 -35.00
CA THR A 281 16.50 -7.18 -33.61
C THR A 281 15.61 -6.28 -32.75
N VAL A 282 14.71 -6.87 -31.97
CA VAL A 282 13.87 -6.11 -31.03
C VAL A 282 14.74 -5.45 -29.96
N ARG A 283 14.48 -4.17 -29.67
CA ARG A 283 15.15 -3.43 -28.61
C ARG A 283 14.28 -3.39 -27.37
N LEU A 284 14.72 -4.10 -26.33
CA LEU A 284 14.12 -3.99 -25.00
C LEU A 284 14.50 -2.65 -24.36
N PRO A 285 13.54 -1.92 -23.76
CA PRO A 285 13.75 -0.55 -23.30
C PRO A 285 14.65 -0.44 -22.05
N ASP A 286 14.64 -1.44 -21.17
CA ASP A 286 15.40 -1.43 -19.90
C ASP A 286 15.59 -2.85 -19.34
N ALA A 287 16.33 -2.94 -18.22
CA ALA A 287 16.60 -4.20 -17.52
C ALA A 287 15.33 -4.89 -16.99
N ALA A 288 14.29 -4.14 -16.63
CA ALA A 288 13.03 -4.72 -16.17
C ALA A 288 12.33 -5.46 -17.31
N ALA A 289 12.21 -4.83 -18.48
CA ALA A 289 11.68 -5.48 -19.68
C ALA A 289 12.48 -6.74 -20.04
N ALA A 290 13.81 -6.66 -19.99
CA ALA A 290 14.67 -7.81 -20.25
C ALA A 290 14.45 -8.96 -19.25
N LEU A 291 14.25 -8.67 -17.96
CA LEU A 291 13.95 -9.69 -16.95
C LEU A 291 12.61 -10.39 -17.20
N LEU A 292 11.58 -9.65 -17.64
CA LEU A 292 10.28 -10.22 -17.99
C LEU A 292 10.38 -11.19 -19.17
N VAL A 293 11.08 -10.77 -20.24
CA VAL A 293 11.33 -11.62 -21.41
C VAL A 293 12.16 -12.85 -21.03
N GLN A 294 13.19 -12.68 -20.20
CA GLN A 294 14.02 -13.79 -19.72
C GLN A 294 13.20 -14.82 -18.91
N ASP A 295 12.29 -14.35 -18.05
CA ASP A 295 11.40 -15.22 -17.29
C ASP A 295 10.39 -15.97 -18.17
N ALA A 296 9.78 -15.29 -19.14
CA ALA A 296 8.88 -15.92 -20.10
C ALA A 296 9.60 -16.98 -20.96
N VAL A 297 10.84 -16.72 -21.40
CA VAL A 297 11.67 -17.70 -22.11
C VAL A 297 11.94 -18.92 -21.22
N ARG A 298 12.30 -18.69 -19.94
CA ARG A 298 12.53 -19.77 -18.97
C ARG A 298 11.28 -20.63 -18.76
N ARG A 299 10.10 -20.01 -18.67
CA ARG A 299 8.81 -20.69 -18.55
C ARG A 299 8.32 -21.31 -19.87
N ARG A 300 9.01 -21.06 -20.99
CA ARG A 300 8.63 -21.48 -22.35
C ARG A 300 7.25 -20.95 -22.77
N SER A 301 6.87 -19.75 -22.31
CA SER A 301 5.60 -19.10 -22.66
C SER A 301 5.70 -18.18 -23.88
N VAL A 302 6.90 -17.91 -24.38
CA VAL A 302 7.11 -16.99 -25.52
C VAL A 302 6.75 -17.65 -26.86
N GLY A 303 5.88 -16.99 -27.64
CA GLY A 303 5.47 -17.45 -28.97
C GLY A 303 6.56 -17.37 -30.06
N THR A 304 7.56 -16.49 -29.89
CA THR A 304 8.68 -16.26 -30.83
C THR A 304 10.04 -16.41 -30.11
N PRO A 305 10.47 -17.64 -29.77
CA PRO A 305 11.64 -17.87 -28.94
C PRO A 305 12.95 -17.33 -29.55
N ASP A 306 13.11 -17.40 -30.87
CA ASP A 306 14.31 -16.88 -31.57
C ASP A 306 14.39 -15.35 -31.46
N VAL A 307 13.28 -14.65 -31.66
CA VAL A 307 13.20 -13.19 -31.52
C VAL A 307 13.53 -12.76 -30.09
N ALA A 308 13.00 -13.48 -29.10
CA ALA A 308 13.29 -13.21 -27.70
C ALA A 308 14.76 -13.49 -27.35
N ALA A 309 15.36 -14.55 -27.91
CA ALA A 309 16.77 -14.84 -27.70
C ALA A 309 17.67 -13.72 -28.24
N ASP A 310 17.42 -13.24 -29.46
CA ASP A 310 18.15 -12.13 -30.08
C ASP A 310 17.98 -10.82 -29.29
N ALA A 311 16.74 -10.53 -28.84
CA ALA A 311 16.43 -9.35 -28.05
C ALA A 311 17.15 -9.36 -26.69
N LEU A 312 17.20 -10.52 -26.04
CA LEU A 312 17.89 -10.72 -24.76
C LEU A 312 19.41 -10.64 -24.94
N GLU A 313 19.98 -11.19 -26.00
CA GLU A 313 21.40 -11.07 -26.30
C GLU A 313 21.81 -9.60 -26.50
N LEU A 314 21.03 -8.86 -27.27
CA LEU A 314 21.23 -7.42 -27.46
C LEU A 314 21.12 -6.66 -26.12
N ALA A 315 20.08 -6.92 -25.34
CA ALA A 315 19.85 -6.25 -24.05
C ALA A 315 20.97 -6.55 -23.05
N ALA A 316 21.39 -7.82 -22.92
CA ALA A 316 22.47 -8.24 -22.04
C ALA A 316 23.81 -7.60 -22.43
N GLY A 317 24.11 -7.49 -23.73
CA GLY A 317 25.31 -6.80 -24.22
C GLY A 317 25.32 -5.32 -23.84
N VAL A 318 24.25 -4.59 -24.14
CA VAL A 318 24.13 -3.16 -23.81
C VAL A 318 24.22 -2.93 -22.30
N LEU A 319 23.49 -3.72 -21.50
CA LEU A 319 23.51 -3.59 -20.04
C LEU A 319 24.85 -3.96 -19.43
N ALA A 320 25.58 -4.92 -20.00
CA ALA A 320 26.94 -5.23 -19.56
C ALA A 320 27.89 -4.05 -19.79
N GLU A 321 27.81 -3.38 -20.95
CA GLU A 321 28.59 -2.17 -21.23
C GLU A 321 28.24 -1.04 -20.25
N GLU A 322 26.95 -0.80 -19.99
CA GLU A 322 26.49 0.23 -19.06
C GLU A 322 26.95 -0.04 -17.61
N VAL A 323 26.82 -1.27 -17.13
CA VAL A 323 27.27 -1.67 -15.78
C VAL A 323 28.78 -1.52 -15.64
N ASP A 324 29.53 -1.90 -16.68
CA ASP A 324 30.99 -1.82 -16.71
C ASP A 324 31.48 -0.35 -16.78
N GLU A 325 30.79 0.52 -17.52
CA GLU A 325 31.04 1.97 -17.51
C GLU A 325 30.77 2.58 -16.13
N GLN A 326 29.65 2.23 -15.51
CA GLN A 326 29.28 2.69 -14.16
C GLN A 326 30.29 2.22 -13.10
N ALA A 327 30.77 0.99 -13.19
CA ALA A 327 31.76 0.44 -12.25
C ALA A 327 33.12 1.15 -12.34
N ARG A 328 33.46 1.73 -13.50
CA ARG A 328 34.71 2.49 -13.71
C ARG A 328 34.57 3.98 -13.42
N GLY A 329 33.37 4.53 -13.54
CA GLY A 329 33.10 5.95 -13.30
C GLY A 329 33.20 6.31 -11.82
N ALA A 330 33.86 7.44 -11.50
CA ALA A 330 33.89 8.01 -10.14
C ALA A 330 32.56 8.72 -9.75
N GLY A 331 31.43 8.27 -10.29
CA GLY A 331 30.12 8.90 -10.17
C GLY A 331 29.22 8.24 -9.11
N ALA A 332 28.35 9.03 -8.49
CA ALA A 332 27.51 8.63 -7.36
C ALA A 332 26.30 7.72 -7.69
N THR A 333 26.09 7.34 -8.95
CA THR A 333 24.99 6.45 -9.35
C THR A 333 25.50 5.02 -9.42
N GLY A 334 25.23 4.22 -8.39
CA GLY A 334 25.51 2.78 -8.40
C GLY A 334 24.73 2.05 -9.50
N SER A 335 25.18 0.84 -9.85
CA SER A 335 24.56 0.02 -10.90
C SER A 335 23.10 -0.32 -10.60
N ASP A 336 22.25 -0.34 -11.65
CA ASP A 336 20.83 -0.76 -11.50
C ASP A 336 20.76 -2.22 -11.03
N PRO A 337 20.19 -2.51 -9.85
CA PRO A 337 20.09 -3.87 -9.34
C PRO A 337 19.34 -4.84 -10.27
N LEU A 338 18.37 -4.35 -11.06
CA LEU A 338 17.68 -5.20 -12.04
C LEU A 338 18.61 -5.63 -13.19
N ALA A 339 19.54 -4.75 -13.60
CA ALA A 339 20.53 -5.09 -14.62
C ALA A 339 21.53 -6.14 -14.10
N LEU A 340 21.99 -5.99 -12.85
CA LEU A 340 22.83 -6.99 -12.20
C LEU A 340 22.13 -8.35 -12.10
N ALA A 341 20.84 -8.36 -11.71
CA ALA A 341 20.05 -9.58 -11.62
C ALA A 341 19.82 -10.25 -12.98
N LEU A 342 19.59 -9.47 -14.03
CA LEU A 342 19.46 -9.98 -15.41
C LEU A 342 20.74 -10.69 -15.85
N LEU A 343 21.88 -10.00 -15.75
CA LEU A 343 23.19 -10.53 -16.14
C LEU A 343 23.57 -11.77 -15.33
N ALA A 344 23.19 -11.82 -14.04
CA ALA A 344 23.39 -12.99 -13.21
C ALA A 344 22.59 -14.21 -13.67
N ARG A 345 21.45 -14.03 -14.34
CA ARG A 345 20.58 -15.12 -14.83
C ARG A 345 20.91 -15.59 -16.24
N GLU A 346 21.73 -14.85 -16.99
CA GLU A 346 22.12 -15.23 -18.36
C GLU A 346 22.78 -16.62 -18.48
N PRO A 347 23.65 -17.06 -17.54
CA PRO A 347 24.20 -18.43 -17.57
C PRO A 347 23.15 -19.55 -17.48
N ASP A 348 21.98 -19.28 -16.90
CA ASP A 348 20.88 -20.25 -16.83
C ASP A 348 20.13 -20.35 -18.16
N ARG A 349 20.15 -19.27 -18.95
CA ARG A 349 19.48 -19.18 -20.25
C ARG A 349 20.36 -19.75 -21.37
N ALA A 350 21.64 -19.40 -21.39
CA ALA A 350 22.55 -19.77 -22.45
C ALA A 350 23.96 -20.10 -21.93
N ALA A 351 24.55 -21.17 -22.48
CA ALA A 351 25.93 -21.54 -22.20
C ALA A 351 26.87 -20.81 -23.16
N GLY A 352 27.95 -20.24 -22.63
CA GLY A 352 29.03 -19.71 -23.47
C GLY A 352 29.93 -18.72 -22.76
N PRO A 353 31.05 -18.32 -23.40
CA PRO A 353 31.96 -17.32 -22.85
C PRO A 353 31.30 -15.96 -22.61
N ALA A 354 30.34 -15.57 -23.45
CA ALA A 354 29.64 -14.29 -23.35
C ALA A 354 28.75 -14.21 -22.09
N THR A 355 28.02 -15.27 -21.74
CA THR A 355 27.18 -15.28 -20.54
C THR A 355 28.00 -15.33 -19.26
N LEU A 356 29.15 -16.03 -19.27
CA LEU A 356 30.13 -15.98 -18.18
C LEU A 356 30.76 -14.59 -18.04
N ALA A 357 31.08 -13.91 -19.15
CA ALA A 357 31.57 -12.54 -19.11
C ALA A 357 30.52 -11.59 -18.51
N GLY A 358 29.25 -11.73 -18.88
CA GLY A 358 28.14 -10.99 -18.27
C GLY A 358 28.03 -11.21 -16.75
N LEU A 359 28.18 -12.45 -16.28
CA LEU A 359 28.20 -12.75 -14.84
C LEU A 359 29.39 -12.11 -14.12
N GLU A 360 30.57 -12.08 -14.75
CA GLU A 360 31.73 -11.39 -14.18
C GLU A 360 31.53 -9.87 -14.16
N THR A 361 30.94 -9.28 -15.20
CA THR A 361 30.54 -7.85 -15.22
C THR A 361 29.55 -7.54 -14.10
N ALA A 362 28.52 -8.36 -13.91
CA ALA A 362 27.57 -8.19 -12.80
C ALA A 362 28.25 -8.31 -11.44
N SER A 363 29.21 -9.23 -11.30
CA SER A 363 30.00 -9.38 -10.08
C SER A 363 30.87 -8.15 -9.82
N ALA A 364 31.51 -7.59 -10.84
CA ALA A 364 32.33 -6.39 -10.74
C ALA A 364 31.48 -5.14 -10.41
N GLY A 365 30.33 -4.96 -11.08
CA GLY A 365 29.40 -3.88 -10.80
C GLY A 365 28.86 -3.92 -9.37
N LEU A 366 28.49 -5.11 -8.88
CA LEU A 366 28.11 -5.30 -7.49
C LEU A 366 29.25 -4.95 -6.54
N LEU A 367 30.47 -5.44 -6.79
CA LEU A 367 31.63 -5.19 -5.92
C LEU A 367 32.10 -3.72 -5.93
N ALA A 368 31.72 -2.96 -6.96
CA ALA A 368 31.97 -1.52 -7.05
C ALA A 368 30.98 -0.68 -6.23
N ALA A 369 29.86 -1.26 -5.77
CA ALA A 369 28.87 -0.56 -4.96
C ALA A 369 29.46 -0.15 -3.61
N ALA A 370 29.58 1.16 -3.37
CA ALA A 370 30.14 1.69 -2.12
C ALA A 370 29.12 1.75 -0.96
N ALA A 371 27.82 1.72 -1.29
CA ALA A 371 26.73 1.86 -0.33
C ALA A 371 25.55 0.95 -0.71
N PRO A 372 24.75 0.50 0.27
CA PRO A 372 23.56 -0.30 0.01
C PRO A 372 22.50 0.53 -0.73
N ALA A 373 21.88 -0.08 -1.74
CA ALA A 373 20.75 0.50 -2.48
C ALA A 373 19.57 -0.49 -2.50
N PRO A 374 18.31 -0.03 -2.55
CA PRO A 374 17.16 -0.93 -2.60
C PRO A 374 17.23 -1.85 -3.83
N GLY A 375 17.01 -3.15 -3.65
CA GLY A 375 17.13 -4.18 -4.68
C GLY A 375 18.54 -4.81 -4.81
N MET A 376 19.57 -4.18 -4.24
CA MET A 376 20.96 -4.64 -4.36
C MET A 376 21.20 -5.98 -3.65
N GLY A 377 20.50 -6.24 -2.53
CA GLY A 377 20.59 -7.51 -1.82
C GLY A 377 20.02 -8.65 -2.65
N LEU A 378 18.84 -8.46 -3.25
CA LEU A 378 18.21 -9.44 -4.14
C LEU A 378 19.10 -9.75 -5.35
N ALA A 379 19.62 -8.69 -6.00
CA ALA A 379 20.53 -8.83 -7.12
C ALA A 379 21.84 -9.53 -6.72
N GLY A 380 22.41 -9.17 -5.57
CA GLY A 380 23.64 -9.77 -5.08
C GLY A 380 23.50 -11.25 -4.72
N VAL A 381 22.38 -11.65 -4.11
CA VAL A 381 22.06 -13.06 -3.88
C VAL A 381 21.92 -13.81 -5.22
N ALA A 382 21.28 -13.20 -6.22
CA ALA A 382 21.19 -13.78 -7.56
C ALA A 382 22.58 -13.98 -8.19
N VAL A 383 23.48 -12.99 -8.09
CA VAL A 383 24.88 -13.10 -8.54
C VAL A 383 25.61 -14.23 -7.80
N ALA A 384 25.51 -14.30 -6.47
CA ALA A 384 26.17 -15.33 -5.68
C ALA A 384 25.71 -16.74 -6.06
N LEU A 385 24.40 -16.94 -6.21
CA LEU A 385 23.81 -18.22 -6.64
C LEU A 385 24.19 -18.56 -8.08
N ALA A 386 24.25 -17.58 -8.98
CA ALA A 386 24.72 -17.79 -10.35
C ALA A 386 26.18 -18.22 -10.41
N ARG A 387 27.07 -17.59 -9.63
CA ARG A 387 28.48 -17.99 -9.51
C ARG A 387 28.60 -19.44 -9.02
N LEU A 388 27.87 -19.79 -7.97
CA LEU A 388 27.84 -21.17 -7.45
C LEU A 388 27.43 -22.19 -8.52
N ARG A 389 26.36 -21.90 -9.27
CA ARG A 389 25.88 -22.77 -10.36
C ARG A 389 26.86 -22.86 -11.53
N ALA A 390 27.58 -21.79 -11.82
CA ALA A 390 28.64 -21.75 -12.84
C ALA A 390 29.97 -22.38 -12.37
N GLY A 391 30.06 -22.91 -11.14
CA GLY A 391 31.29 -23.46 -10.59
C GLY A 391 32.36 -22.41 -10.23
N LEU A 392 31.95 -21.15 -10.06
CA LEU A 392 32.79 -20.03 -9.67
C LEU A 392 32.67 -19.76 -8.16
N ALA A 393 33.74 -19.25 -7.55
CA ALA A 393 33.73 -18.92 -6.12
C ALA A 393 32.79 -17.72 -5.82
N PRO A 394 31.82 -17.86 -4.89
CA PRO A 394 30.93 -16.77 -4.50
C PRO A 394 31.50 -15.90 -3.37
N ASP A 395 32.61 -16.29 -2.74
CA ASP A 395 33.06 -15.76 -1.45
C ASP A 395 33.24 -14.24 -1.43
N ARG A 396 33.77 -13.66 -2.52
CA ARG A 396 33.95 -12.20 -2.63
C ARG A 396 32.61 -11.46 -2.65
N VAL A 397 31.64 -11.99 -3.38
CA VAL A 397 30.29 -11.43 -3.46
C VAL A 397 29.60 -11.55 -2.11
N ALA A 398 29.65 -12.73 -1.49
CA ALA A 398 29.07 -12.95 -0.16
C ALA A 398 29.70 -12.05 0.91
N ALA A 399 31.03 -11.90 0.91
CA ALA A 399 31.74 -11.02 1.84
C ALA A 399 31.39 -9.54 1.61
N HIS A 400 31.25 -9.11 0.35
CA HIS A 400 30.84 -7.74 0.03
C HIS A 400 29.41 -7.45 0.48
N LEU A 401 28.46 -8.35 0.24
CA LEU A 401 27.09 -8.22 0.72
C LEU A 401 27.01 -8.17 2.24
N ALA A 402 27.82 -8.98 2.94
CA ALA A 402 27.94 -8.90 4.39
C ALA A 402 28.52 -7.54 4.84
N ALA A 403 29.52 -7.00 4.15
CA ALA A 403 30.07 -5.68 4.44
C ALA A 403 29.06 -4.54 4.22
N LEU A 404 28.30 -4.58 3.11
CA LEU A 404 27.21 -3.62 2.84
C LEU A 404 26.14 -3.69 3.93
N ARG A 405 25.77 -4.90 4.35
CA ARG A 405 24.82 -5.12 5.44
C ARG A 405 25.33 -4.53 6.74
N ASP A 406 26.58 -4.80 7.11
CA ASP A 406 27.19 -4.31 8.35
C ASP A 406 27.37 -2.78 8.37
N ALA A 407 27.48 -2.17 7.19
CA ALA A 407 27.49 -0.72 7.00
C ALA A 407 26.09 -0.08 6.93
N SER A 408 25.02 -0.87 7.06
CA SER A 408 23.63 -0.43 6.88
C SER A 408 22.78 -0.64 8.13
N SER A 409 21.64 0.05 8.20
CA SER A 409 20.63 -0.16 9.24
C SER A 409 19.45 -0.96 8.70
N PRO A 410 18.94 -1.99 9.42
CA PRO A 410 17.68 -2.64 9.09
C PRO A 410 16.46 -1.71 9.14
N LEU A 411 16.62 -0.49 9.66
CA LEU A 411 15.57 0.53 9.63
C LEU A 411 15.45 1.21 8.26
N ASP A 412 16.48 1.14 7.41
CA ASP A 412 16.47 1.65 6.04
C ASP A 412 16.07 0.55 5.06
N GLU A 413 15.48 0.89 3.90
CA GLU A 413 14.94 -0.12 2.97
C GLU A 413 16.01 -1.10 2.46
N ALA A 414 17.18 -0.58 2.05
CA ALA A 414 18.27 -1.41 1.53
C ALA A 414 18.91 -2.29 2.62
N GLY A 415 19.04 -1.75 3.85
CA GLY A 415 19.58 -2.52 4.97
C GLY A 415 18.61 -3.57 5.47
N LEU A 416 17.29 -3.31 5.45
CA LEU A 416 16.25 -4.28 5.75
C LEU A 416 16.30 -5.47 4.77
N GLU A 417 16.42 -5.17 3.47
CA GLU A 417 16.54 -6.19 2.43
C GLU A 417 17.75 -7.11 2.68
N LEU A 418 18.93 -6.53 2.92
CA LEU A 418 20.14 -7.27 3.24
C LEU A 418 20.01 -8.07 4.55
N ALA A 419 19.34 -7.54 5.55
CA ALA A 419 19.13 -8.21 6.83
C ALA A 419 18.19 -9.43 6.72
N VAL A 420 17.12 -9.34 5.91
CA VAL A 420 16.23 -10.48 5.63
C VAL A 420 16.98 -11.56 4.87
N LEU A 421 17.73 -11.19 3.82
CA LEU A 421 18.39 -12.15 2.92
C LEU A 421 19.59 -12.86 3.56
N LEU A 422 20.40 -12.13 4.33
CA LEU A 422 21.68 -12.63 4.86
C LEU A 422 21.61 -13.04 6.33
N ARG A 423 20.47 -12.79 6.99
CA ARG A 423 20.13 -13.10 8.39
C ARG A 423 21.33 -13.03 9.36
N PRO A 424 21.65 -11.86 9.93
CA PRO A 424 22.78 -11.74 10.83
C PRO A 424 22.52 -12.49 12.15
N PRO A 425 23.56 -13.06 12.79
CA PRO A 425 23.45 -13.57 14.15
C PRO A 425 23.08 -12.43 15.13
N GLY A 426 22.02 -12.61 15.92
CA GLY A 426 21.60 -11.64 16.95
C GLY A 426 20.81 -10.43 16.43
N ALA A 427 20.38 -10.42 15.16
CA ALA A 427 19.69 -9.29 14.52
C ALA A 427 18.19 -9.16 14.82
N ASP A 428 17.70 -9.92 15.79
CA ASP A 428 16.27 -10.18 15.95
C ASP A 428 15.42 -8.92 16.13
N GLU A 429 15.83 -7.95 16.96
CA GLU A 429 15.00 -6.77 17.22
C GLU A 429 15.12 -5.67 16.15
N PRO A 430 16.33 -5.27 15.68
CA PRO A 430 16.45 -4.31 14.59
C PRO A 430 15.77 -4.80 13.29
N LEU A 431 15.89 -6.08 12.96
CA LEU A 431 15.20 -6.69 11.82
C LEU A 431 13.69 -6.58 11.99
N LEU A 432 13.16 -6.92 13.17
CA LEU A 432 11.73 -6.82 13.44
C LEU A 432 11.22 -5.38 13.42
N ALA A 433 11.98 -4.42 13.92
CA ALA A 433 11.63 -3.01 13.85
C ALA A 433 11.54 -2.55 12.38
N GLY A 434 12.51 -2.93 11.54
CA GLY A 434 12.46 -2.69 10.10
C GLY A 434 11.26 -3.34 9.42
N LEU A 435 10.97 -4.60 9.74
CA LEU A 435 9.80 -5.32 9.21
C LEU A 435 8.48 -4.69 9.70
N ARG A 436 8.38 -4.24 10.96
CA ARG A 436 7.20 -3.51 11.47
C ARG A 436 6.98 -2.22 10.72
N ARG A 437 8.04 -1.45 10.45
CA ARG A 437 8.00 -0.24 9.62
C ARG A 437 7.47 -0.55 8.21
N LEU A 438 8.03 -1.58 7.56
CA LEU A 438 7.56 -2.03 6.26
C LEU A 438 6.09 -2.47 6.31
N GLY A 439 5.72 -3.27 7.30
CA GLY A 439 4.34 -3.69 7.52
C GLY A 439 3.39 -2.51 7.70
N ALA A 440 3.80 -1.48 8.45
CA ALA A 440 3.01 -0.28 8.67
C ALA A 440 2.71 0.46 7.37
N THR A 441 3.71 0.60 6.49
CA THR A 441 3.55 1.19 5.15
C THR A 441 2.69 0.37 4.20
N LEU A 442 2.40 -0.89 4.56
CA LEU A 442 1.53 -1.80 3.81
C LEU A 442 0.21 -2.09 4.55
N GLY A 443 -0.06 -1.38 5.66
CA GLY A 443 -1.29 -1.47 6.44
C GLY A 443 -1.30 -2.56 7.53
N ALA A 444 -0.28 -3.41 7.65
CA ALA A 444 -0.07 -4.33 8.78
C ALA A 444 -1.31 -5.18 9.19
N GLY A 445 -2.19 -5.52 8.24
CA GLY A 445 -3.42 -6.28 8.49
C GLY A 445 -4.65 -5.45 8.87
N LEU A 446 -4.54 -4.13 8.88
CA LEU A 446 -5.65 -3.20 9.10
C LEU A 446 -6.67 -3.25 7.94
N PRO A 447 -7.96 -3.01 8.18
CA PRO A 447 -8.98 -3.00 7.12
C PRO A 447 -8.80 -1.90 6.09
N GLY A 448 -9.04 -2.24 4.82
CA GLY A 448 -9.04 -1.29 3.71
C GLY A 448 -7.67 -1.10 3.04
N ARG A 449 -7.36 0.15 2.63
CA ARG A 449 -6.16 0.52 1.87
C ARG A 449 -5.30 1.55 2.59
N VAL A 450 -4.00 1.55 2.32
CA VAL A 450 -3.05 2.54 2.85
C VAL A 450 -3.20 3.89 2.16
N LEU A 451 -3.02 4.98 2.93
CA LEU A 451 -3.11 6.37 2.46
C LEU A 451 -1.84 7.16 2.82
N PRO A 452 -1.20 7.86 1.86
CA PRO A 452 -1.44 7.75 0.42
C PRO A 452 -1.06 6.35 -0.10
N GLU A 453 -1.58 5.97 -1.27
CA GLU A 453 -1.26 4.67 -1.86
C GLU A 453 0.25 4.60 -2.21
N PRO A 454 0.95 3.50 -1.87
CA PRO A 454 2.34 3.31 -2.24
C PRO A 454 2.56 3.32 -3.75
N SER A 455 3.74 3.76 -4.22
CA SER A 455 4.12 3.60 -5.63
C SER A 455 4.35 2.13 -5.98
N LEU A 456 4.16 1.77 -7.26
CA LEU A 456 4.16 0.38 -7.73
C LEU A 456 5.48 -0.34 -7.50
N GLU A 457 6.61 0.28 -7.86
CA GLU A 457 7.92 -0.38 -7.75
C GLU A 457 8.29 -0.71 -6.30
N PRO A 458 8.24 0.24 -5.33
CA PRO A 458 8.47 -0.07 -3.93
C PRO A 458 7.49 -1.11 -3.38
N LEU A 459 6.23 -1.10 -3.82
CA LEU A 459 5.23 -2.10 -3.42
C LEU A 459 5.59 -3.51 -3.91
N GLY A 460 6.01 -3.65 -5.18
CA GLY A 460 6.47 -4.91 -5.76
C GLY A 460 7.71 -5.46 -5.06
N ARG A 461 8.70 -4.60 -4.79
CA ARG A 461 9.90 -4.98 -4.03
C ARG A 461 9.56 -5.39 -2.59
N ALA A 462 8.69 -4.65 -1.91
CA ALA A 462 8.26 -4.96 -0.56
C ALA A 462 7.51 -6.29 -0.46
N ALA A 463 6.63 -6.58 -1.43
CA ALA A 463 5.94 -7.85 -1.52
C ALA A 463 6.93 -9.02 -1.65
N THR A 464 7.91 -8.90 -2.57
CA THR A 464 8.98 -9.88 -2.75
C THR A 464 9.79 -10.07 -1.46
N LEU A 465 10.18 -8.99 -0.80
CA LEU A 465 10.96 -9.06 0.43
C LEU A 465 10.19 -9.76 1.57
N LEU A 466 8.91 -9.44 1.76
CA LEU A 466 8.07 -10.07 2.78
C LEU A 466 7.85 -11.57 2.53
N ALA A 467 7.81 -11.99 1.26
CA ALA A 467 7.71 -13.41 0.90
C ALA A 467 8.97 -14.22 1.30
N LEU A 468 10.11 -13.55 1.51
CA LEU A 468 11.38 -14.16 1.91
C LEU A 468 11.61 -14.16 3.42
N VAL A 469 10.70 -13.59 4.21
CA VAL A 469 10.79 -13.59 5.68
C VAL A 469 10.64 -15.01 6.19
N ASP A 470 11.59 -15.42 7.03
CA ASP A 470 11.57 -16.75 7.64
C ASP A 470 10.39 -16.96 8.60
N GLU A 471 9.97 -18.22 8.75
CA GLU A 471 8.81 -18.59 9.56
C GLU A 471 8.89 -18.13 11.04
N PRO A 472 10.01 -18.32 11.79
CA PRO A 472 10.13 -17.79 13.15
C PRO A 472 9.89 -16.27 13.27
N THR A 473 10.48 -15.48 12.35
CA THR A 473 10.31 -14.03 12.29
C THR A 473 8.86 -13.69 11.91
N GLY A 474 8.30 -14.39 10.92
CA GLY A 474 6.89 -14.25 10.50
C GLY A 474 5.89 -14.52 11.62
N GLN A 475 6.13 -15.51 12.47
CA GLN A 475 5.28 -15.80 13.64
C GLN A 475 5.27 -14.68 14.67
N ARG A 476 6.41 -14.01 14.88
CA ARG A 476 6.50 -12.85 15.79
C ARG A 476 5.69 -11.68 15.23
N LEU A 477 5.81 -11.40 13.94
CA LEU A 477 5.05 -10.34 13.26
C LEU A 477 3.55 -10.61 13.28
N ARG A 478 3.14 -11.86 13.04
CA ARG A 478 1.72 -12.26 13.04
C ARG A 478 0.98 -11.92 14.33
N ARG A 479 1.64 -11.98 15.48
CA ARG A 479 1.02 -11.63 16.77
C ARG A 479 0.68 -10.13 16.87
N GLY A 480 1.45 -9.27 16.22
CA GLY A 480 1.21 -7.83 16.16
C GLY A 480 0.23 -7.45 15.05
N TRP A 481 0.43 -7.98 13.85
CA TRP A 481 -0.35 -7.63 12.65
C TRP A 481 -1.71 -8.33 12.57
N GLY A 482 -1.85 -9.49 13.19
CA GLY A 482 -3.03 -10.35 13.03
C GLY A 482 -3.04 -11.13 11.71
N VAL A 483 -2.10 -10.86 10.80
CA VAL A 483 -1.85 -11.56 9.53
C VAL A 483 -0.39 -11.99 9.45
N SER A 484 -0.08 -13.06 8.70
CA SER A 484 1.31 -13.46 8.47
C SER A 484 2.04 -12.52 7.51
N ALA A 485 3.37 -12.54 7.51
CA ALA A 485 4.17 -11.80 6.52
C ALA A 485 3.86 -12.27 5.08
N SER A 486 3.68 -13.59 4.89
CA SER A 486 3.31 -14.16 3.59
C SER A 486 1.91 -13.73 3.12
N GLU A 487 0.95 -13.58 4.05
CA GLU A 487 -0.37 -13.04 3.74
C GLU A 487 -0.28 -11.59 3.26
N LEU A 488 0.52 -10.77 3.95
CA LEU A 488 0.74 -9.38 3.57
C LEU A 488 1.46 -9.28 2.22
N ALA A 489 2.50 -10.11 2.00
CA ALA A 489 3.19 -10.22 0.73
C ALA A 489 2.24 -10.56 -0.43
N ARG A 490 1.38 -11.56 -0.23
CA ARG A 490 0.42 -12.02 -1.25
C ARG A 490 -0.57 -10.92 -1.64
N ARG A 491 -1.11 -10.21 -0.65
CA ARG A 491 -2.03 -9.07 -0.87
C ARG A 491 -1.35 -7.91 -1.59
N SER A 492 -0.13 -7.56 -1.17
CA SER A 492 0.65 -6.52 -1.83
C SER A 492 0.99 -6.90 -3.28
N ALA A 493 1.30 -8.18 -3.55
CA ALA A 493 1.50 -8.67 -4.91
C ALA A 493 0.20 -8.64 -5.74
N ALA A 494 -0.94 -9.03 -5.17
CA ALA A 494 -2.25 -8.89 -5.81
C ALA A 494 -2.57 -7.41 -6.11
N GLN A 495 -2.27 -6.48 -5.19
CA GLN A 495 -2.44 -5.05 -5.41
C GLN A 495 -1.56 -4.54 -6.57
N VAL A 496 -0.30 -4.96 -6.66
CA VAL A 496 0.58 -4.60 -7.78
C VAL A 496 -0.04 -5.08 -9.09
N ARG A 497 -0.41 -6.36 -9.18
CA ARG A 497 -0.98 -6.95 -10.39
C ARG A 497 -2.28 -6.27 -10.82
N ALA A 498 -3.22 -6.05 -9.90
CA ALA A 498 -4.47 -5.36 -10.21
C ALA A 498 -4.25 -3.92 -10.71
N ARG A 499 -3.25 -3.21 -10.18
CA ARG A 499 -2.92 -1.84 -10.61
C ARG A 499 -2.15 -1.80 -11.93
N VAL A 500 -1.29 -2.78 -12.18
CA VAL A 500 -0.60 -2.94 -13.47
C VAL A 500 -1.62 -3.24 -14.56
N ASP A 501 -2.56 -4.15 -14.31
CA ASP A 501 -3.65 -4.47 -15.25
C ASP A 501 -4.49 -3.23 -15.60
N ALA A 502 -4.79 -2.39 -14.60
CA ALA A 502 -5.51 -1.13 -14.80
C ALA A 502 -4.69 -0.05 -15.53
N ALA A 503 -3.35 -0.14 -15.54
CA ALA A 503 -2.44 0.86 -16.13
C ALA A 503 -1.13 0.20 -16.65
N PRO A 504 -1.19 -0.57 -17.76
CA PRO A 504 -0.09 -1.44 -18.18
C PRO A 504 1.14 -0.69 -18.73
N GLU A 505 0.96 0.50 -19.31
CA GLU A 505 2.02 1.18 -20.09
C GLU A 505 3.05 1.99 -19.26
N GLU A 506 2.97 1.97 -17.92
CA GLU A 506 3.89 2.74 -17.07
C GLU A 506 5.24 2.02 -16.87
N PRO A 507 6.41 2.71 -16.98
CA PRO A 507 7.71 2.11 -16.65
C PRO A 507 7.77 1.52 -15.22
N ALA A 508 7.03 2.11 -14.28
CA ALA A 508 6.90 1.61 -12.92
C ALA A 508 6.18 0.25 -12.86
N SER A 509 5.24 -0.03 -13.76
CA SER A 509 4.54 -1.31 -13.89
C SER A 509 5.53 -2.42 -14.23
N ARG A 510 6.37 -2.23 -15.26
CA ARG A 510 7.42 -3.21 -15.64
C ARG A 510 8.42 -3.47 -14.52
N ARG A 511 8.91 -2.43 -13.84
CA ARG A 511 9.83 -2.60 -12.70
C ARG A 511 9.17 -3.35 -11.55
N ALA A 512 7.91 -3.07 -11.24
CA ALA A 512 7.17 -3.79 -10.21
C ALA A 512 6.98 -5.29 -10.57
N LEU A 513 6.60 -5.61 -11.81
CA LEU A 513 6.50 -6.98 -12.30
C LEU A 513 7.86 -7.71 -12.22
N ALA A 514 8.95 -7.04 -12.64
CA ALA A 514 10.29 -7.61 -12.56
C ALA A 514 10.66 -7.97 -11.12
N TRP A 515 10.33 -7.13 -10.13
CA TRP A 515 10.54 -7.46 -8.72
C TRP A 515 9.74 -8.69 -8.25
N LEU A 516 8.47 -8.81 -8.67
CA LEU A 516 7.65 -9.99 -8.35
C LEU A 516 8.22 -11.27 -8.97
N VAL A 517 8.67 -11.18 -10.23
CA VAL A 517 9.33 -12.29 -10.95
C VAL A 517 10.65 -12.69 -10.26
N LEU A 518 11.44 -11.72 -9.81
CA LEU A 518 12.67 -11.99 -9.05
C LEU A 518 12.41 -12.71 -7.73
N GLY A 519 11.26 -12.45 -7.09
CA GLY A 519 10.84 -13.07 -5.84
C GLY A 519 10.35 -14.51 -5.94
N ARG A 520 10.14 -15.03 -7.16
CA ARG A 520 9.74 -16.42 -7.36
C ARG A 520 10.89 -17.38 -7.05
N PRO A 521 10.63 -18.53 -6.43
CA PRO A 521 11.63 -19.58 -6.33
C PRO A 521 12.09 -19.99 -7.75
N PRO A 522 13.37 -20.35 -7.92
CA PRO A 522 13.81 -20.99 -9.15
C PRO A 522 13.05 -22.33 -9.27
N GLY A 523 12.13 -22.39 -10.24
CA GLY A 523 11.38 -23.61 -10.57
C GLY A 523 12.23 -24.65 -11.27
#